data_AF-A0A7X7PHR6-F1
#
_entry.id   AF-A0A7X7PHR6-F1
#
_cell.length_a   1.000
_cell.length_b   1.000
_cell.length_c   1.000
_cell.angle_alpha   90.00
_cell.angle_beta   90.00
_cell.angle_gamma   90.00
#
_symmetry.space_group_name_H-M   'P 1'
#
loop_
_entity.id
_entity.type
_entity.pdbx_description
1 polymer ?
#
loop_
_entity_poly.entity_id
_entity_poly.type
_entity_poly.pdbx_seq_one_letter_code
_entity_poly.pdbx_strand_id
1 'polypeptide(L)'
;MAAQRAEEFLDTLSVPRPTGAGLGTWLYHGARVVVVLALVLLTSLLFPATSVPDFPVVEVGMVAESDMIAQVSFPLPKSDAELRQEQEEAAASVPPIFTIDTTAADTMLQSVRTFLGYVDSAATTGGSDLTVRQEMREVLSSYGITPTDEFIALLRTENNRRALQTSLERTIRSVLPRGVARASDLEGLRAGQLRITGGERDQLVDRDSVRTQADLYDAARGNIPWSAPAGLSDIQHLVLVRFFRPSLRLDAAATDTARARARAAVPTTKGEVLRGERILSAHEPIREEDARRVAAYKEHLISIGALGEGSGSFARQVGAFIINLSLL
;
A
#
# COMPACT_ATOMS: atom_id res chain seq x y z
N MET A 1 55.39 59.27 44.19
CA MET A 1 54.78 60.06 43.09
C MET A 1 53.66 59.34 42.33
N ALA A 2 53.68 58.01 42.18
CA ALA A 2 52.59 57.29 41.48
C ALA A 2 51.26 57.26 42.27
N ALA A 3 51.29 57.18 43.60
CA ALA A 3 50.08 57.15 44.44
C ALA A 3 49.30 58.47 44.41
N GLN A 4 49.99 59.61 44.36
CA GLN A 4 49.36 60.93 44.40
C GLN A 4 48.63 61.27 43.09
N ARG A 5 49.16 60.81 41.95
CA ARG A 5 48.47 60.91 40.65
C ARG A 5 47.26 59.98 40.53
N ALA A 6 47.26 58.86 41.26
CA ALA A 6 46.13 57.94 41.30
C ALA A 6 44.97 58.53 42.12
N GLU A 7 45.26 59.20 43.23
CA GLU A 7 44.23 59.89 44.03
C GLU A 7 43.62 61.09 43.28
N GLU A 8 44.42 61.93 42.62
CA GLU A 8 43.87 63.04 41.80
C GLU A 8 42.98 62.54 40.67
N PHE A 9 43.35 61.44 40.01
CA PHE A 9 42.54 60.85 38.94
C PHE A 9 41.20 60.31 39.46
N LEU A 10 41.20 59.64 40.62
CA LEU A 10 39.99 59.12 41.24
C LEU A 10 39.07 60.23 41.77
N ASP A 11 39.64 61.35 42.25
CA ASP A 11 38.86 62.49 42.72
C ASP A 11 38.14 63.18 41.55
N THR A 12 38.76 63.26 40.36
CA THR A 12 38.10 63.80 39.16
C THR A 12 36.95 62.94 38.61
N LEU A 13 36.87 61.66 38.99
CA LEU A 13 35.78 60.77 38.59
C LEU A 13 34.62 60.75 39.61
N SER A 14 34.81 61.39 40.76
CA SER A 14 33.79 61.45 41.81
C SER A 14 32.81 62.60 41.55
N VAL A 15 31.71 62.30 40.86
CA VAL A 15 30.60 63.25 40.73
C VAL A 15 30.01 63.50 42.14
N PRO A 16 29.98 64.76 42.62
CA PRO A 16 29.55 65.05 43.99
C PRO A 16 28.09 64.62 44.20
N ARG A 17 27.82 63.98 45.34
CA ARG A 17 26.46 63.61 45.75
C ARG A 17 25.65 64.89 46.00
N PRO A 18 24.52 65.11 45.32
CA PRO A 18 23.69 66.28 45.56
C PRO A 18 23.09 66.23 46.97
N THR A 19 23.44 67.20 47.81
CA THR A 19 22.89 67.40 49.16
C THR A 19 21.73 68.39 49.10
N GLY A 20 20.53 67.88 48.80
CA GLY A 20 19.29 68.66 48.83
C GLY A 20 18.14 67.95 48.12
N ALA A 21 16.89 68.26 48.47
CA ALA A 21 15.70 67.80 47.76
C ALA A 21 15.40 68.79 46.61
N GLY A 22 15.95 68.53 45.43
CA GLY A 22 15.71 69.32 44.22
C GLY A 22 15.69 68.44 42.97
N LEU A 23 15.34 69.02 41.81
CA LEU A 23 15.25 68.33 40.52
C LEU A 23 16.49 67.47 40.17
N GLY A 24 17.69 67.84 40.64
CA GLY A 24 18.93 67.07 40.45
C GLY A 24 19.00 65.73 41.19
N THR A 25 18.37 65.61 42.36
CA THR A 25 18.26 64.36 43.13
C THR A 25 17.24 63.42 42.49
N TRP A 26 16.16 63.98 41.95
CA TRP A 26 15.18 63.27 41.11
C TRP A 26 15.78 62.80 39.79
N LEU A 27 16.68 63.57 39.16
CA LEU A 27 17.42 63.14 37.97
C LEU A 27 18.43 62.02 38.29
N TYR A 28 19.12 62.11 39.43
CA TYR A 28 20.11 61.11 39.85
C TYR A 28 19.47 59.78 40.27
N HIS A 29 18.36 59.80 41.01
CA HIS A 29 17.59 58.59 41.31
C HIS A 29 16.68 58.16 40.16
N GLY A 30 16.18 59.10 39.36
CA GLY A 30 15.36 58.84 38.18
C GLY A 30 16.13 58.12 37.08
N ALA A 31 17.40 58.45 36.86
CA ALA A 31 18.26 57.70 35.94
C ALA A 31 18.41 56.23 36.34
N ARG A 32 18.54 55.93 37.64
CA ARG A 32 18.60 54.55 38.14
C ARG A 32 17.26 53.83 37.96
N VAL A 33 16.14 54.52 38.20
CA VAL A 33 14.80 53.96 37.96
C VAL A 33 14.57 53.68 36.48
N VAL A 34 14.99 54.58 35.59
CA VAL A 34 14.91 54.38 34.13
C VAL A 34 15.78 53.21 33.69
N VAL A 35 16.99 53.05 34.23
CA VAL A 35 17.85 51.89 33.93
C VAL A 35 17.21 50.59 34.41
N VAL A 36 16.61 50.56 35.60
CA VAL A 36 15.91 49.37 36.10
C VAL A 36 14.67 49.06 35.26
N LEU A 37 13.87 50.07 34.89
CA LEU A 37 12.70 49.87 34.02
C LEU A 37 13.10 49.43 32.61
N ALA A 38 14.18 50.00 32.06
CA ALA A 38 14.74 49.58 30.77
C ALA A 38 15.26 48.15 30.86
N LEU A 39 15.91 47.75 31.96
CA LEU A 39 16.36 46.38 32.17
C LEU A 39 15.17 45.41 32.29
N VAL A 40 14.12 45.77 33.03
CA VAL A 40 12.90 44.96 33.14
C VAL A 40 12.21 44.82 31.78
N LEU A 41 12.12 45.90 31.01
CA LEU A 41 11.55 45.87 29.66
C LEU A 41 12.41 45.03 28.71
N LEU A 42 13.73 45.21 28.74
CA LEU A 42 14.68 44.48 27.91
C LEU A 42 14.68 43.00 28.24
N THR A 43 14.67 42.63 29.53
CA THR A 43 14.57 41.23 29.96
C THR A 43 13.22 40.63 29.62
N SER A 44 12.12 41.37 29.75
CA SER A 44 10.79 40.90 29.33
C SER A 44 10.65 40.71 27.82
N LEU A 45 11.35 41.51 27.01
CA LEU A 45 11.37 41.40 25.54
C LEU A 45 12.32 40.32 25.04
N LEU A 46 13.49 40.17 25.68
CA LEU A 46 14.50 39.18 25.31
C LEU A 46 14.19 37.78 25.83
N PHE A 47 13.49 37.68 26.96
CA PHE A 47 13.08 36.43 27.60
C PHE A 47 11.57 36.40 27.84
N PRO A 48 10.74 36.34 26.78
CA PRO A 48 9.32 36.12 26.96
C PRO A 48 9.12 34.81 27.72
N ALA A 49 8.30 34.82 28.77
CA ALA A 49 8.03 33.64 29.58
C ALA A 49 7.34 32.57 28.71
N THR A 50 8.12 31.63 28.18
CA THR A 50 7.58 30.43 27.56
C THR A 50 7.18 29.50 28.68
N SER A 51 5.89 29.38 28.93
CA SER A 51 5.34 28.29 29.74
C SER A 51 5.60 27.01 28.96
N VAL A 52 6.77 26.39 29.13
CA VAL A 52 6.99 25.03 28.65
C VAL A 52 6.15 24.15 29.56
N PRO A 53 5.13 23.43 29.06
CA PRO A 53 4.44 22.44 29.86
C PRO A 53 5.49 21.46 30.43
N ASP A 54 5.55 21.35 31.76
CA ASP A 54 6.39 20.35 32.40
C ASP A 54 5.75 18.99 32.11
N PHE A 55 6.42 18.17 31.29
CA PHE A 55 5.91 16.85 30.95
C PHE A 55 6.39 15.85 31.99
N PRO A 56 5.49 15.19 32.75
CA PRO A 56 5.90 14.19 33.71
C PRO A 56 6.64 13.05 33.00
N VAL A 57 7.60 12.44 33.69
CA VAL A 57 8.19 11.19 33.22
C VAL A 57 7.13 10.12 33.37
N VAL A 58 6.66 9.58 32.25
CA VAL A 58 5.58 8.59 32.22
C VAL A 58 6.18 7.22 31.94
N GLU A 59 6.23 6.38 32.96
CA GLU A 59 6.61 4.98 32.86
C GLU A 59 5.43 4.10 33.25
N VAL A 60 5.22 3.02 32.50
CA VAL A 60 4.12 2.08 32.74
C VAL A 60 4.30 1.43 34.12
N GLY A 61 3.24 1.43 34.92
CA GLY A 61 3.24 0.90 36.29
C GLY A 61 3.57 1.92 37.37
N MET A 62 4.07 3.12 37.03
CA MET A 62 4.15 4.23 37.98
C MET A 62 2.76 4.82 38.27
N VAL A 63 2.60 5.45 39.43
CA VAL A 63 1.36 6.15 39.79
C VAL A 63 1.48 7.62 39.38
N ALA A 64 0.52 8.13 38.61
CA ALA A 64 0.52 9.53 38.19
C ALA A 64 0.28 10.47 39.39
N GLU A 65 1.08 11.54 39.50
CA GLU A 65 0.98 12.47 40.63
C GLU A 65 -0.16 13.51 40.47
N SER A 66 -0.48 13.88 39.22
CA SER A 66 -1.51 14.87 38.92
C SER A 66 -2.30 14.53 37.65
N ASP A 67 -3.49 15.12 37.53
CA ASP A 67 -4.32 14.99 36.33
C ASP A 67 -3.65 15.75 35.19
N MET A 68 -3.61 15.12 34.01
CA MET A 68 -3.17 15.79 32.79
C MET A 68 -4.36 15.93 31.85
N ILE A 69 -4.69 17.16 31.47
CA ILE A 69 -5.82 17.48 30.58
C ILE A 69 -5.28 18.03 29.25
N ALA A 70 -5.88 17.59 28.14
CA ALA A 70 -5.53 18.07 26.80
C ALA A 70 -5.89 19.55 26.63
N GLN A 71 -4.91 20.39 26.28
CA GLN A 71 -5.16 21.82 26.04
C GLN A 71 -5.60 22.11 24.60
N VAL A 72 -5.27 21.20 23.69
CA VAL A 72 -5.63 21.21 22.27
C VAL A 72 -6.10 19.80 21.88
N SER A 73 -6.92 19.70 20.84
CA SER A 73 -7.24 18.39 20.28
C SER A 73 -6.02 17.82 19.55
N PHE A 74 -5.82 16.50 19.62
CA PHE A 74 -4.69 15.85 18.96
C PHE A 74 -5.05 14.42 18.51
N PRO A 75 -4.47 13.95 17.39
CA PRO A 75 -4.67 12.59 16.92
C PRO A 75 -3.95 11.57 17.82
N LEU A 76 -4.62 10.45 18.11
CA LEU A 76 -4.00 9.32 18.80
C LEU A 76 -3.51 8.30 17.75
N PRO A 77 -2.19 8.17 17.50
CA PRO A 77 -1.67 7.20 16.55
C PRO A 77 -1.94 5.77 17.02
N LYS A 78 -2.18 4.86 16.06
CA LYS A 78 -2.16 3.42 16.30
C LYS A 78 -0.74 2.97 16.63
N SER A 79 -0.61 1.86 17.35
CA SER A 79 0.69 1.19 17.43
C SER A 79 1.05 0.55 16.08
N ASP A 80 2.35 0.36 15.83
CA ASP A 80 2.82 -0.28 14.60
C ASP A 80 2.27 -1.71 14.44
N ALA A 81 2.04 -2.42 15.54
CA ALA A 81 1.47 -3.76 15.51
C ALA A 81 0.00 -3.74 15.07
N GLU A 82 -0.80 -2.86 15.66
CA GLU A 82 -2.21 -2.67 15.30
C GLU A 82 -2.37 -2.19 13.87
N LEU A 83 -1.57 -1.20 13.45
CA LEU A 83 -1.60 -0.67 12.09
C LEU A 83 -1.22 -1.75 11.06
N ARG A 84 -0.16 -2.52 11.31
CA ARG A 84 0.25 -3.62 10.41
C ARG A 84 -0.82 -4.70 10.32
N GLN A 85 -1.41 -5.08 11.45
CA GLN A 85 -2.48 -6.08 11.47
C GLN A 85 -3.68 -5.60 10.64
N GLU A 86 -4.18 -4.39 10.89
CA GLU A 86 -5.31 -3.84 10.12
C GLU A 86 -4.99 -3.70 8.62
N GLN A 87 -3.75 -3.33 8.27
CA GLN A 87 -3.30 -3.29 6.88
C GLN A 87 -3.29 -4.67 6.22
N GLU A 88 -2.81 -5.69 6.93
CA GLU A 88 -2.82 -7.08 6.45
C GLU A 88 -4.26 -7.60 6.28
N GLU A 89 -5.15 -7.31 7.22
CA GLU A 89 -6.58 -7.64 7.14
C GLU A 89 -7.26 -6.92 5.96
N ALA A 90 -7.01 -5.62 5.78
CA ALA A 90 -7.52 -4.85 4.66
C ALA A 90 -7.03 -5.43 3.32
N ALA A 91 -5.75 -5.78 3.21
CA ALA A 91 -5.21 -6.43 2.01
C ALA A 91 -5.81 -7.83 1.78
N ALA A 92 -6.00 -8.61 2.84
CA ALA A 92 -6.58 -9.95 2.76
C ALA A 92 -8.06 -9.92 2.32
N SER A 93 -8.78 -8.84 2.65
CA SER A 93 -10.16 -8.63 2.20
C SER A 93 -10.29 -8.35 0.70
N VAL A 94 -9.19 -7.97 0.02
CA VAL A 94 -9.20 -7.74 -1.42
C VAL A 94 -9.17 -9.08 -2.16
N PRO A 95 -10.23 -9.40 -2.93
CA PRO A 95 -10.29 -10.64 -3.69
C PRO A 95 -9.26 -10.62 -4.83
N PRO A 96 -8.72 -11.79 -5.23
CA PRO A 96 -7.90 -11.92 -6.43
C PRO A 96 -8.64 -11.39 -7.66
N ILE A 97 -7.90 -10.68 -8.52
CA ILE A 97 -8.43 -10.09 -9.75
C ILE A 97 -8.08 -11.00 -10.93
N PHE A 98 -9.09 -11.36 -11.70
CA PHE A 98 -8.97 -12.08 -12.96
C PHE A 98 -9.42 -11.18 -14.11
N THR A 99 -8.71 -11.25 -15.23
CA THR A 99 -8.99 -10.44 -16.42
C THR A 99 -9.41 -11.36 -17.57
N ILE A 100 -10.45 -10.98 -18.29
CA ILE A 100 -10.90 -11.66 -19.50
C ILE A 100 -9.95 -11.33 -20.66
N ASP A 101 -9.41 -12.37 -21.28
CA ASP A 101 -8.64 -12.30 -22.53
C ASP A 101 -9.58 -12.56 -23.71
N THR A 102 -10.04 -11.48 -24.35
CA THR A 102 -10.95 -11.53 -25.50
C THR A 102 -10.31 -12.15 -26.74
N THR A 103 -8.97 -12.23 -26.80
CA THR A 103 -8.22 -12.79 -27.94
C THR A 103 -7.99 -14.29 -27.83
N ALA A 104 -8.25 -14.89 -26.66
CA ALA A 104 -7.96 -16.28 -26.38
C ALA A 104 -8.72 -17.24 -27.31
N ALA A 105 -10.01 -16.97 -27.56
CA ALA A 105 -10.84 -17.79 -28.44
C ALA A 105 -10.32 -17.80 -29.88
N ASP A 106 -10.05 -16.62 -30.45
CA ASP A 106 -9.54 -16.49 -31.82
C ASP A 106 -8.15 -17.09 -31.98
N THR A 107 -7.27 -16.90 -30.99
CA THR A 107 -5.93 -17.49 -30.97
C THR A 107 -6.00 -19.03 -30.93
N MET A 108 -6.87 -19.59 -30.10
CA MET A 108 -7.06 -21.04 -30.00
C MET A 108 -7.69 -21.61 -31.29
N LEU A 109 -8.70 -20.94 -31.85
CA LEU A 109 -9.30 -21.31 -33.14
C LEU A 109 -8.27 -21.33 -34.26
N GLN A 110 -7.44 -20.29 -34.37
CA GLN A 110 -6.40 -20.22 -35.38
C GLN A 110 -5.39 -21.36 -35.23
N SER A 111 -4.98 -21.67 -33.99
CA SER A 111 -4.05 -22.77 -33.70
C SER A 111 -4.63 -24.13 -34.11
N VAL A 112 -5.90 -24.37 -33.79
CA VAL A 112 -6.63 -25.60 -34.16
C VAL A 112 -6.80 -25.70 -35.68
N ARG A 113 -7.18 -24.62 -36.36
CA ARG A 113 -7.35 -24.60 -37.83
C ARG A 113 -6.05 -24.88 -38.55
N THR A 114 -4.95 -24.28 -38.11
CA THR A 114 -3.62 -24.56 -38.66
C THR A 114 -3.26 -26.04 -38.50
N PHE A 115 -3.43 -26.60 -37.31
CA PHE A 115 -3.20 -28.02 -37.06
C PHE A 115 -4.03 -28.93 -37.98
N LEU A 116 -5.35 -28.69 -38.05
CA LEU A 116 -6.24 -29.48 -38.90
C LEU A 116 -5.91 -29.33 -40.38
N GLY A 117 -5.48 -28.16 -40.83
CA GLY A 117 -5.00 -27.95 -42.20
C GLY A 117 -3.78 -28.80 -42.55
N TYR A 118 -2.85 -29.00 -41.61
CA TYR A 118 -1.73 -29.94 -41.80
C TYR A 118 -2.20 -31.40 -41.80
N VAL A 119 -3.16 -31.76 -40.95
CA VAL A 119 -3.76 -33.11 -40.95
C VAL A 119 -4.49 -33.39 -42.26
N ASP A 120 -5.25 -32.43 -42.77
CA ASP A 120 -5.98 -32.54 -44.04
C ASP A 120 -5.01 -32.65 -45.23
N SER A 121 -3.94 -31.85 -45.23
CA SER A 121 -2.89 -31.94 -46.24
C SER A 121 -2.26 -33.34 -46.25
N ALA A 122 -1.81 -33.84 -45.09
CA ALA A 122 -1.23 -35.17 -44.97
C ALA A 122 -2.21 -36.29 -45.37
N ALA A 123 -3.50 -36.15 -45.05
CA ALA A 123 -4.52 -37.14 -45.40
C ALA A 123 -4.88 -37.15 -46.90
N THR A 124 -4.56 -36.08 -47.62
CA THR A 124 -4.85 -35.91 -49.06
C THR A 124 -3.59 -35.92 -49.91
N THR A 125 -2.40 -36.07 -49.31
CA THR A 125 -1.15 -36.23 -50.04
C THR A 125 -1.26 -37.41 -50.99
N GLY A 126 -1.04 -37.15 -52.28
CA GLY A 126 -1.00 -38.21 -53.28
C GLY A 126 0.16 -39.16 -53.01
N GLY A 127 -0.04 -40.47 -53.21
CA GLY A 127 1.00 -41.45 -52.95
C GLY A 127 0.46 -42.78 -52.45
N SER A 128 1.34 -43.60 -51.89
CA SER A 128 0.96 -44.89 -51.30
C SER A 128 0.27 -44.69 -49.94
N ASP A 129 -0.53 -45.69 -49.52
CA ASP A 129 -1.16 -45.72 -48.20
C ASP A 129 -0.16 -45.51 -47.05
N LEU A 130 1.04 -46.09 -47.21
CA LEU A 130 2.13 -46.01 -46.25
C LEU A 130 2.66 -44.58 -46.12
N THR A 131 2.75 -43.84 -47.24
CA THR A 131 3.19 -42.44 -47.28
C THR A 131 2.23 -41.56 -46.50
N VAL A 132 0.93 -41.65 -46.78
CA VAL A 132 -0.12 -40.90 -46.08
C VAL A 132 -0.09 -41.18 -44.57
N ARG A 133 0.02 -42.46 -44.18
CA ARG A 133 0.11 -42.84 -42.76
C ARG A 133 1.36 -42.24 -42.09
N GLN A 134 2.50 -42.24 -42.77
CA GLN A 134 3.74 -41.68 -42.23
C GLN A 134 3.62 -40.16 -42.03
N GLU A 135 3.13 -39.42 -43.02
CA GLU A 135 2.96 -37.97 -42.91
C GLU A 135 1.99 -37.59 -41.78
N MET A 136 0.88 -38.32 -41.63
CA MET A 136 -0.05 -38.10 -40.52
C MET A 136 0.61 -38.39 -39.16
N ARG A 137 1.45 -39.42 -39.05
CA ARG A 137 2.22 -39.69 -37.82
C ARG A 137 3.16 -38.53 -37.50
N GLU A 138 3.84 -37.99 -38.51
CA GLU A 138 4.76 -36.86 -38.36
C GLU A 138 4.02 -35.60 -37.91
N VAL A 139 2.88 -35.29 -38.53
CA VAL A 139 2.03 -34.16 -38.13
C VAL A 139 1.59 -34.29 -36.67
N LEU A 140 0.98 -35.42 -36.28
CA LEU A 140 0.52 -35.63 -34.89
C LEU A 140 1.67 -35.51 -33.89
N SER A 141 2.83 -36.13 -34.19
CA SER A 141 4.01 -36.09 -33.33
C SER A 141 4.58 -34.67 -33.19
N SER A 142 4.59 -33.87 -34.27
CA SER A 142 5.08 -32.48 -34.23
C SER A 142 4.26 -31.60 -33.28
N TYR A 143 2.98 -31.94 -33.10
CA TYR A 143 2.09 -31.29 -32.15
C TYR A 143 2.02 -32.00 -30.79
N GLY A 144 2.85 -33.01 -30.53
CA GLY A 144 2.90 -33.73 -29.25
C GLY A 144 1.68 -34.63 -28.99
N ILE A 145 0.94 -35.00 -30.04
CA ILE A 145 -0.15 -35.96 -29.97
C ILE A 145 0.44 -37.33 -30.34
N THR A 146 0.38 -38.30 -29.42
CA THR A 146 0.90 -39.64 -29.67
C THR A 146 0.17 -40.28 -30.86
N PRO A 147 0.87 -40.59 -31.96
CA PRO A 147 0.21 -41.14 -33.14
C PRO A 147 -0.08 -42.63 -32.95
N THR A 148 -1.36 -42.99 -32.79
CA THR A 148 -1.81 -44.38 -32.77
C THR A 148 -2.34 -44.78 -34.15
N ASP A 149 -2.29 -46.07 -34.48
CA ASP A 149 -2.86 -46.59 -35.73
C ASP A 149 -4.37 -46.34 -35.82
N GLU A 150 -5.06 -46.37 -34.68
CA GLU A 150 -6.47 -46.00 -34.58
C GLU A 150 -6.70 -44.53 -34.94
N PHE A 151 -5.93 -43.60 -34.36
CA PHE A 151 -6.09 -42.17 -34.65
C PHE A 151 -5.82 -41.86 -36.12
N ILE A 152 -4.80 -42.48 -36.70
CA ILE A 152 -4.52 -42.35 -38.13
C ILE A 152 -5.70 -42.88 -38.95
N ALA A 153 -6.21 -44.08 -38.63
CA ALA A 153 -7.35 -44.65 -39.34
C ALA A 153 -8.60 -43.76 -39.26
N LEU A 154 -8.91 -43.22 -38.07
CA LEU A 154 -10.02 -42.31 -37.84
C LEU A 154 -9.86 -41.01 -38.62
N LEU A 155 -8.68 -40.39 -38.55
CA LEU A 155 -8.39 -39.13 -39.22
C LEU A 155 -8.23 -39.28 -40.73
N ARG A 156 -8.10 -40.49 -41.29
CA ARG A 156 -8.11 -40.68 -42.75
C ARG A 156 -9.48 -40.49 -43.37
N THR A 157 -10.56 -40.67 -42.60
CA THR A 157 -11.92 -40.45 -43.08
C THR A 157 -12.24 -38.96 -43.06
N GLU A 158 -12.54 -38.37 -44.24
CA GLU A 158 -12.91 -36.95 -44.39
C GLU A 158 -14.07 -36.54 -43.47
N ASN A 159 -15.11 -37.37 -43.37
CA ASN A 159 -16.25 -37.09 -42.48
C ASN A 159 -15.84 -36.97 -41.02
N ASN A 160 -14.88 -37.77 -40.56
CA ASN A 160 -14.38 -37.69 -39.18
C ASN A 160 -13.57 -36.42 -38.96
N ARG A 161 -12.72 -36.01 -39.91
CA ARG A 161 -11.98 -34.74 -39.84
C ARG A 161 -12.91 -33.54 -39.79
N ARG A 162 -13.94 -33.50 -40.65
CA ARG A 162 -14.98 -32.44 -40.63
C ARG A 162 -15.78 -32.42 -39.33
N ALA A 163 -16.16 -33.58 -38.81
CA ALA A 163 -16.86 -33.70 -37.54
C ALA A 163 -16.00 -33.18 -36.37
N LEU A 164 -14.71 -33.56 -36.36
CA LEU A 164 -13.73 -33.08 -35.38
C LEU A 164 -13.57 -31.56 -35.46
N GLN A 165 -13.34 -31.00 -36.65
CA GLN A 165 -13.21 -29.56 -36.86
C GLN A 165 -14.44 -28.82 -36.37
N THR A 166 -15.63 -29.23 -36.81
CA THR A 166 -16.90 -28.57 -36.43
C THR A 166 -17.12 -28.60 -34.92
N SER A 167 -16.83 -29.74 -34.29
CA SER A 167 -16.98 -29.92 -32.85
C SER A 167 -16.01 -29.06 -32.05
N LEU A 168 -14.74 -29.00 -32.45
CA LEU A 168 -13.72 -28.13 -31.84
C LEU A 168 -14.09 -26.65 -31.99
N GLU A 169 -14.43 -26.21 -33.21
CA GLU A 169 -14.78 -24.81 -33.47
C GLU A 169 -16.03 -24.38 -32.69
N ARG A 170 -17.07 -25.22 -32.65
CA ARG A 170 -18.29 -24.95 -31.87
C ARG A 170 -17.99 -24.86 -30.38
N THR A 171 -17.17 -25.77 -29.86
CA THR A 171 -16.80 -25.77 -28.44
C THR A 171 -16.02 -24.50 -28.08
N ILE A 172 -15.00 -24.15 -28.87
CA ILE A 172 -14.18 -22.97 -28.60
C ILE A 172 -15.03 -21.69 -28.66
N ARG A 173 -15.88 -21.53 -29.68
CA ARG A 173 -16.72 -20.33 -29.85
C ARG A 173 -17.80 -20.17 -28.79
N SER A 174 -18.30 -21.27 -28.21
CA SER A 174 -19.38 -21.23 -27.21
C SER A 174 -18.88 -21.12 -25.78
N VAL A 175 -17.73 -21.73 -25.46
CA VAL A 175 -17.25 -21.84 -24.08
C VAL A 175 -16.23 -20.75 -23.75
N LEU A 176 -15.21 -20.52 -24.58
CA LEU A 176 -14.11 -19.60 -24.24
C LEU A 176 -14.57 -18.16 -24.00
N PRO A 177 -15.48 -17.56 -24.79
CA PRO A 177 -15.95 -16.20 -24.53
C PRO A 177 -16.66 -16.02 -23.18
N ARG A 178 -17.11 -17.10 -22.54
CA ARG A 178 -17.76 -17.07 -21.21
C ARG A 178 -16.78 -17.05 -20.04
N GLY A 179 -15.48 -16.97 -20.33
CA GLY A 179 -14.39 -17.00 -19.35
C GLY A 179 -14.10 -18.41 -18.86
N VAL A 180 -12.92 -18.93 -19.20
CA VAL A 180 -12.40 -20.22 -18.77
C VAL A 180 -11.02 -20.02 -18.17
N ALA A 181 -10.89 -20.32 -16.89
CA ALA A 181 -9.63 -20.24 -16.16
C ALA A 181 -8.86 -21.56 -16.22
N ARG A 182 -7.58 -21.50 -15.81
CA ARG A 182 -6.86 -22.73 -15.45
C ARG A 182 -7.23 -23.15 -14.04
N ALA A 183 -7.49 -24.44 -13.85
CA ALA A 183 -7.72 -25.03 -12.53
C ALA A 183 -6.58 -24.72 -11.56
N SER A 184 -5.32 -24.81 -12.02
CA SER A 184 -4.14 -24.47 -11.23
C SER A 184 -4.13 -23.03 -10.70
N ASP A 185 -4.71 -22.08 -11.46
CA ASP A 185 -4.77 -20.68 -11.08
C ASP A 185 -5.83 -20.46 -9.98
N LEU A 186 -6.79 -21.39 -9.83
CA LEU A 186 -7.85 -21.36 -8.82
C LEU A 186 -7.50 -22.18 -7.57
N GLU A 187 -6.84 -23.33 -7.73
CA GLU A 187 -6.48 -24.25 -6.64
C GLU A 187 -5.55 -23.59 -5.60
N GLY A 188 -4.68 -22.69 -6.04
CA GLY A 188 -3.78 -21.93 -5.15
C GLY A 188 -4.48 -20.82 -4.35
N LEU A 189 -5.74 -20.51 -4.64
CA LEU A 189 -6.45 -19.38 -4.05
C LEU A 189 -7.28 -19.81 -2.84
N ARG A 190 -7.02 -19.16 -1.71
CA ARG A 190 -7.81 -19.29 -0.47
C ARG A 190 -9.08 -18.44 -0.47
N ALA A 191 -9.20 -17.49 -1.40
CA ALA A 191 -10.34 -16.58 -1.46
C ALA A 191 -11.59 -17.31 -2.00
N GLY A 192 -12.72 -17.15 -1.32
CA GLY A 192 -14.01 -17.69 -1.78
C GLY A 192 -14.61 -16.91 -2.96
N GLN A 193 -14.21 -15.64 -3.13
CA GLN A 193 -14.69 -14.75 -4.18
C GLN A 193 -13.54 -14.19 -5.01
N LEU A 194 -13.82 -13.95 -6.28
CA LEU A 194 -12.89 -13.44 -7.28
C LEU A 194 -13.51 -12.22 -7.96
N ARG A 195 -12.68 -11.22 -8.25
CA ARG A 195 -13.10 -10.08 -9.06
C ARG A 195 -12.74 -10.32 -10.50
N ILE A 196 -13.71 -10.36 -11.40
CA ILE A 196 -13.52 -10.49 -12.85
C ILE A 196 -13.62 -9.11 -13.51
N THR A 197 -12.65 -8.77 -14.35
CA THR A 197 -12.58 -7.51 -15.12
C THR A 197 -12.35 -7.81 -16.62
N GLY A 198 -12.43 -6.78 -17.46
CA GLY A 198 -12.21 -6.92 -18.91
C GLY A 198 -13.41 -7.45 -19.72
N GLY A 199 -14.53 -7.72 -19.05
CA GLY A 199 -15.83 -7.97 -19.68
C GLY A 199 -16.64 -6.68 -19.83
N GLU A 200 -17.96 -6.81 -20.03
CA GLU A 200 -18.87 -5.66 -20.10
C GLU A 200 -18.89 -4.85 -18.80
N ARG A 201 -18.72 -5.53 -17.66
CA ARG A 201 -18.71 -4.95 -16.32
C ARG A 201 -17.76 -5.73 -15.42
N ASP A 202 -17.15 -5.02 -14.47
CA ASP A 202 -16.47 -5.64 -13.34
C ASP A 202 -17.49 -6.37 -12.46
N GLN A 203 -17.20 -7.62 -12.12
CA GLN A 203 -18.09 -8.47 -11.34
C GLN A 203 -17.34 -9.21 -10.23
N LEU A 204 -18.01 -9.42 -9.10
CA LEU A 204 -17.54 -10.30 -8.05
C LEU A 204 -18.29 -11.63 -8.18
N VAL A 205 -17.55 -12.72 -8.32
CA VAL A 205 -18.12 -14.06 -8.50
C VAL A 205 -17.52 -15.04 -7.51
N ASP A 206 -18.25 -16.09 -7.19
CA ASP A 206 -17.74 -17.17 -6.36
C ASP A 206 -16.67 -17.95 -7.14
N ARG A 207 -15.56 -18.29 -6.47
CA ARG A 207 -14.44 -19.04 -7.06
C ARG A 207 -14.93 -20.33 -7.72
N ASP A 208 -15.83 -21.03 -7.07
CA ASP A 208 -16.32 -22.34 -7.51
C ASP A 208 -17.35 -22.24 -8.64
N SER A 209 -17.81 -21.03 -8.99
CA SER A 209 -18.68 -20.78 -10.15
C SER A 209 -17.90 -20.54 -11.45
N VAL A 210 -16.58 -20.37 -11.34
CA VAL A 210 -15.70 -20.10 -12.49
C VAL A 210 -15.48 -21.38 -13.30
N ARG A 211 -15.66 -21.27 -14.61
CA ARG A 211 -15.41 -22.38 -15.54
C ARG A 211 -13.92 -22.66 -15.65
N THR A 212 -13.59 -23.93 -15.73
CA THR A 212 -12.25 -24.47 -15.86
C THR A 212 -12.09 -25.25 -17.17
N GLN A 213 -10.90 -25.80 -17.40
CA GLN A 213 -10.66 -26.69 -18.54
C GLN A 213 -11.57 -27.92 -18.52
N ALA A 214 -11.95 -28.41 -17.33
CA ALA A 214 -12.86 -29.54 -17.21
C ALA A 214 -14.21 -29.23 -17.89
N ASP A 215 -14.77 -28.05 -17.63
CA ASP A 215 -16.03 -27.60 -18.26
C ASP A 215 -15.90 -27.50 -19.79
N LEU A 216 -14.74 -27.06 -20.28
CA LEU A 216 -14.44 -27.00 -21.71
C LEU A 216 -14.44 -28.41 -22.34
N TYR A 217 -13.77 -29.36 -21.69
CA TYR A 217 -13.67 -30.75 -22.17
C TYR A 217 -15.02 -31.46 -22.12
N ASP A 218 -15.78 -31.23 -21.06
CA ASP A 218 -17.12 -31.79 -20.88
C ASP A 218 -18.09 -31.27 -21.94
N ALA A 219 -18.07 -29.95 -22.22
CA ALA A 219 -18.84 -29.35 -23.30
C ALA A 219 -18.43 -29.88 -24.68
N ALA A 220 -17.14 -30.15 -24.88
CA ALA A 220 -16.62 -30.71 -26.14
C ALA A 220 -17.19 -32.09 -26.47
N ARG A 221 -17.32 -32.98 -25.47
CA ARG A 221 -17.90 -34.32 -25.66
C ARG A 221 -19.33 -34.25 -26.17
N GLY A 222 -20.11 -33.26 -25.74
CA GLY A 222 -21.48 -33.03 -26.21
C GLY A 222 -21.60 -32.49 -27.64
N ASN A 223 -20.50 -31.98 -28.22
CA ASN A 223 -20.51 -31.38 -29.56
C ASN A 223 -20.10 -32.35 -30.69
N ILE A 224 -19.60 -33.54 -30.35
CA ILE A 224 -19.32 -34.59 -31.34
C ILE A 224 -20.66 -35.21 -31.80
N PRO A 225 -20.86 -35.42 -33.11
CA PRO A 225 -22.04 -36.12 -33.61
C PRO A 225 -22.14 -37.54 -33.02
N TRP A 226 -23.34 -37.95 -32.61
CA TRP A 226 -23.62 -39.30 -32.10
C TRP A 226 -23.26 -40.43 -33.08
N SER A 227 -23.19 -40.14 -34.37
CA SER A 227 -22.78 -41.07 -35.43
C SER A 227 -21.26 -41.18 -35.60
N ALA A 228 -20.48 -40.35 -34.90
CA ALA A 228 -19.02 -40.38 -35.00
C ALA A 228 -18.44 -41.57 -34.23
N PRO A 229 -17.31 -42.15 -34.67
CA PRO A 229 -16.63 -43.20 -33.93
C PRO A 229 -16.17 -42.74 -32.53
N ALA A 230 -16.20 -43.63 -31.55
CA ALA A 230 -15.86 -43.32 -30.15
C ALA A 230 -14.46 -42.70 -29.99
N GLY A 231 -13.44 -43.25 -30.67
CA GLY A 231 -12.06 -42.72 -30.57
C GLY A 231 -11.89 -41.27 -31.07
N LEU A 232 -12.88 -40.69 -31.75
CA LEU A 232 -12.81 -39.27 -32.17
C LEU A 232 -12.90 -38.31 -30.98
N SER A 233 -13.57 -38.68 -29.88
CA SER A 233 -13.60 -37.88 -28.65
C SER A 233 -12.24 -37.79 -27.99
N ASP A 234 -11.44 -38.84 -28.09
CA ASP A 234 -10.10 -38.87 -27.48
C ASP A 234 -9.16 -37.94 -28.24
N ILE A 235 -9.21 -37.97 -29.58
CA ILE A 235 -8.48 -37.03 -30.43
C ILE A 235 -8.91 -35.59 -30.12
N GLN A 236 -10.22 -35.34 -30.03
CA GLN A 236 -10.74 -34.01 -29.68
C GLN A 236 -10.20 -33.53 -28.34
N HIS A 237 -10.25 -34.38 -27.32
CA HIS A 237 -9.75 -34.05 -25.98
C HIS A 237 -8.25 -33.70 -26.03
N LEU A 238 -7.42 -34.51 -26.69
CA LEU A 238 -5.99 -34.25 -26.82
C LEU A 238 -5.69 -32.94 -27.55
N VAL A 239 -6.45 -32.62 -28.60
CA VAL A 239 -6.32 -31.35 -29.33
C VAL A 239 -6.68 -30.18 -28.40
N LEU A 240 -7.77 -30.26 -27.64
CA LEU A 240 -8.16 -29.21 -26.70
C LEU A 240 -7.15 -29.03 -25.57
N VAL A 241 -6.61 -30.12 -25.02
CA VAL A 241 -5.52 -30.07 -24.04
C VAL A 241 -4.29 -29.38 -24.63
N ARG A 242 -3.88 -29.77 -25.84
CA ARG A 242 -2.66 -29.27 -26.48
C ARG A 242 -2.72 -27.77 -26.78
N PHE A 243 -3.86 -27.28 -27.25
CA PHE A 243 -4.04 -25.89 -27.65
C PHE A 243 -4.74 -25.03 -26.60
N PHE A 244 -4.96 -25.55 -25.39
CA PHE A 244 -5.69 -24.83 -24.37
C PHE A 244 -5.04 -23.47 -24.05
N ARG A 245 -5.86 -22.42 -24.21
CA ARG A 245 -5.54 -21.04 -23.85
C ARG A 245 -6.62 -20.54 -22.90
N PRO A 246 -6.30 -20.17 -21.65
CA PRO A 246 -7.31 -19.63 -20.75
C PRO A 246 -7.80 -18.28 -21.27
N SER A 247 -9.12 -18.10 -21.29
CA SER A 247 -9.77 -16.81 -21.57
C SER A 247 -10.05 -16.00 -20.31
N LEU A 248 -9.83 -16.58 -19.14
CA LEU A 248 -9.86 -15.89 -17.86
C LEU A 248 -8.53 -16.12 -17.13
N ARG A 249 -7.80 -15.05 -16.83
CA ARG A 249 -6.42 -15.13 -16.34
C ARG A 249 -6.25 -14.36 -15.04
N LEU A 250 -5.51 -14.93 -14.09
CA LEU A 250 -5.15 -14.23 -12.87
C LEU A 250 -4.26 -13.02 -13.20
N ASP A 251 -4.67 -11.85 -12.74
CA ASP A 251 -3.89 -10.62 -12.79
C ASP A 251 -3.29 -10.35 -11.41
N ALA A 252 -2.15 -10.98 -11.16
CA ALA A 252 -1.42 -10.83 -9.91
C ALA A 252 -0.98 -9.37 -9.67
N ALA A 253 -0.56 -8.65 -10.72
CA ALA A 253 -0.10 -7.28 -10.60
C ALA A 253 -1.25 -6.32 -10.21
N ALA A 254 -2.42 -6.47 -10.84
CA ALA A 254 -3.60 -5.70 -10.46
C ALA A 254 -4.06 -6.04 -9.05
N THR A 255 -4.03 -7.33 -8.68
CA THR A 255 -4.36 -7.80 -7.32
C THR A 255 -3.43 -7.17 -6.29
N ASP A 256 -2.12 -7.20 -6.50
CA ASP A 256 -1.14 -6.64 -5.58
C ASP A 256 -1.26 -5.13 -5.47
N THR A 257 -1.53 -4.44 -6.57
CA THR A 257 -1.81 -3.00 -6.58
C THR A 257 -3.07 -2.68 -5.78
N ALA A 258 -4.14 -3.44 -5.95
CA ALA A 258 -5.38 -3.27 -5.20
C ALA A 258 -5.17 -3.53 -3.69
N ARG A 259 -4.39 -4.56 -3.34
CA ARG A 259 -3.99 -4.85 -1.96
C ARG A 259 -3.14 -3.74 -1.35
N ALA A 260 -2.17 -3.21 -2.08
CA ALA A 260 -1.35 -2.09 -1.63
C ALA A 260 -2.20 -0.84 -1.36
N ARG A 261 -3.18 -0.54 -2.24
CA ARG A 261 -4.14 0.54 -2.03
C ARG A 261 -5.00 0.31 -0.78
N ALA A 262 -5.46 -0.92 -0.54
CA ALA A 262 -6.21 -1.25 0.67
C ALA A 262 -5.38 -1.04 1.94
N ARG A 263 -4.09 -1.42 1.95
CA ARG A 263 -3.18 -1.11 3.07
C ARG A 263 -3.03 0.39 3.30
N ALA A 264 -2.82 1.14 2.22
CA ALA A 264 -2.63 2.59 2.29
C ALA A 264 -3.90 3.34 2.73
N ALA A 265 -5.08 2.74 2.55
CA ALA A 265 -6.36 3.32 2.96
C ALA A 265 -6.65 3.13 4.47
N VAL A 266 -5.88 2.30 5.18
CA VAL A 266 -6.06 2.10 6.63
C VAL A 266 -5.68 3.36 7.40
N PRO A 267 -6.57 3.91 8.24
CA PRO A 267 -6.26 5.09 9.05
C PRO A 267 -5.09 4.83 10.00
N THR A 268 -4.13 5.75 10.07
CA THR A 268 -2.98 5.66 10.99
C THR A 268 -3.32 6.03 12.43
N THR A 269 -4.49 6.65 12.64
CA THR A 269 -4.96 7.11 13.95
C THR A 269 -6.12 6.24 14.44
N LYS A 270 -6.18 6.03 15.75
CA LYS A 270 -7.32 5.37 16.43
C LYS A 270 -8.52 6.30 16.57
N GLY A 271 -8.25 7.59 16.65
CA GLY A 271 -9.22 8.64 16.89
C GLY A 271 -8.53 9.94 17.24
N GLU A 272 -9.31 10.88 17.75
CA GLU A 272 -8.86 12.20 18.19
C GLU A 272 -9.22 12.36 19.67
N VAL A 273 -8.26 12.80 20.48
CA VAL A 273 -8.48 13.22 21.86
C VAL A 273 -8.85 14.70 21.80
N LEU A 274 -9.99 15.07 22.36
CA LEU A 274 -10.49 16.43 22.25
C LEU A 274 -9.87 17.36 23.29
N ARG A 275 -9.84 18.66 22.98
CA ARG A 275 -9.51 19.70 23.98
C ARG A 275 -10.41 19.55 25.21
N GLY A 276 -9.78 19.57 26.39
CA GLY A 276 -10.45 19.40 27.68
C GLY A 276 -10.65 17.94 28.09
N GLU A 277 -10.34 16.98 27.22
CA GLU A 277 -10.35 15.56 27.59
C GLU A 277 -9.16 15.23 28.50
N ARG A 278 -9.40 14.33 29.46
CA ARG A 278 -8.38 13.88 30.40
C ARG A 278 -7.47 12.84 29.75
N ILE A 279 -6.17 13.10 29.82
CA ILE A 279 -5.09 12.25 29.31
C ILE A 279 -4.56 11.31 30.38
N LEU A 280 -4.34 11.81 31.61
CA LEU A 280 -3.92 11.03 32.78
C LEU A 280 -4.80 11.35 33.98
N SER A 281 -5.07 10.34 34.81
CA SER A 281 -5.73 10.48 36.11
C SER A 281 -4.70 10.55 37.24
N ALA A 282 -4.84 11.50 38.17
CA ALA A 282 -4.05 11.54 39.38
C ALA A 282 -4.30 10.29 40.24
N HIS A 283 -3.23 9.80 40.88
CA HIS A 283 -3.21 8.68 41.81
C HIS A 283 -3.63 7.33 41.20
N GLU A 284 -3.66 7.20 39.87
CA GLU A 284 -3.87 5.92 39.17
C GLU A 284 -2.57 5.36 38.60
N PRO A 285 -2.40 4.02 38.52
CA PRO A 285 -1.29 3.41 37.81
C PRO A 285 -1.37 3.70 36.31
N ILE A 286 -0.27 4.18 35.74
CA ILE A 286 -0.11 4.48 34.32
C ILE A 286 -0.14 3.17 33.52
N ARG A 287 -1.11 3.05 32.61
CA ARG A 287 -1.20 1.94 31.66
C ARG A 287 -0.45 2.27 30.36
N GLU A 288 -0.24 1.27 29.52
CA GLU A 288 0.36 1.46 28.19
C GLU A 288 -0.46 2.40 27.28
N GLU A 289 -1.79 2.45 27.46
CA GLU A 289 -2.62 3.40 26.73
C GLU A 289 -2.37 4.84 27.19
N ASP A 290 -2.29 5.06 28.50
CA ASP A 290 -2.05 6.36 29.10
C ASP A 290 -0.69 6.94 28.69
N ALA A 291 0.35 6.11 28.73
CA ALA A 291 1.70 6.46 28.26
C ALA A 291 1.70 6.86 26.78
N ARG A 292 0.95 6.14 25.93
CA ARG A 292 0.81 6.48 24.51
C ARG A 292 0.08 7.79 24.30
N ARG A 293 -1.01 8.07 25.04
CA ARG A 293 -1.74 9.34 24.93
C ARG A 293 -0.84 10.53 25.34
N VAL A 294 -0.04 10.38 26.40
CA VAL A 294 0.94 11.40 26.82
C VAL A 294 1.99 11.64 25.74
N ALA A 295 2.59 10.58 25.20
CA ALA A 295 3.60 10.67 24.16
C ALA A 295 3.05 11.34 22.90
N ALA A 296 1.85 10.94 22.46
CA ALA A 296 1.16 11.55 21.32
C ALA A 296 0.84 13.03 21.54
N TYR A 297 0.40 13.39 22.75
CA TYR A 297 0.14 14.79 23.11
C TYR A 297 1.41 15.64 23.07
N LYS A 298 2.51 15.13 23.65
CA LYS A 298 3.83 15.79 23.61
C LYS A 298 4.30 16.01 22.18
N GLU A 299 4.28 14.97 21.35
CA GLU A 299 4.68 15.06 19.94
C GLU A 299 3.81 16.06 19.17
N HIS A 300 2.50 16.07 19.42
CA HIS A 300 1.60 17.02 18.80
C HIS A 300 1.93 18.47 19.20
N LEU A 301 2.17 18.74 20.48
CA LEU A 301 2.56 20.07 20.96
C LEU A 301 3.93 20.53 20.38
N ILE A 302 4.87 19.60 20.16
CA ILE A 302 6.12 19.89 19.44
C ILE A 302 5.80 20.29 18.00
N SER A 303 4.97 19.50 17.30
CA SER A 303 4.65 19.72 15.88
C SER A 303 3.97 21.07 15.60
N ILE A 304 3.14 21.57 16.53
CA ILE A 304 2.46 22.87 16.38
C ILE A 304 3.30 24.04 16.94
N GLY A 305 4.54 23.79 17.36
CA GLY A 305 5.44 24.80 17.90
C GLY A 305 5.07 25.31 19.30
N ALA A 306 4.10 24.69 19.97
CA ALA A 306 3.68 25.03 21.33
C ALA A 306 4.71 24.62 22.39
N LEU A 307 5.59 23.65 22.08
CA LEU A 307 6.74 23.25 22.92
C LEU A 307 8.08 23.88 22.52
N GLY A 308 8.09 24.77 21.53
CA GLY A 308 9.17 25.75 21.29
C GLY A 308 10.10 25.48 20.11
N GLU A 309 10.11 26.43 19.15
CA GLU A 309 11.31 26.95 18.44
C GLU A 309 11.03 28.17 17.52
N GLY A 310 9.78 28.63 17.38
CA GLY A 310 9.40 29.59 16.32
C GLY A 310 9.60 31.10 16.53
N SER A 311 9.92 31.61 17.73
CA SER A 311 10.03 33.08 17.92
C SER A 311 11.09 33.55 18.92
N GLY A 312 11.69 32.64 19.70
CA GLY A 312 12.69 32.98 20.73
C GLY A 312 14.15 32.79 20.32
N SER A 313 14.45 32.35 19.08
CA SER A 313 15.82 32.08 18.63
C SER A 313 16.63 33.37 18.41
N PHE A 314 16.06 34.33 17.68
CA PHE A 314 16.71 35.61 17.39
C PHE A 314 16.93 36.44 18.66
N ALA A 315 15.92 36.50 19.55
CA ALA A 315 16.03 37.20 20.83
C ALA A 315 17.07 36.58 21.78
N ARG A 316 17.17 35.23 21.84
CA ARG A 316 18.20 34.53 22.62
C ARG A 316 19.60 34.71 22.04
N GLN A 317 19.76 34.71 20.71
CA GLN A 317 21.06 34.99 20.07
C GLN A 317 21.52 36.43 20.30
N VAL A 318 20.61 37.40 20.21
CA VAL A 318 20.89 38.81 20.53
C VAL A 318 21.22 38.99 22.02
N GLY A 319 20.49 38.31 22.91
CA GLY A 319 20.77 38.33 24.35
C GLY A 319 22.15 37.74 24.70
N ALA A 320 22.52 36.60 24.10
CA ALA A 320 23.84 35.99 24.29
C ALA A 320 24.98 36.85 23.72
N PHE A 321 24.74 37.53 22.59
CA PHE A 321 25.70 38.46 21.99
C PHE A 321 25.95 39.69 22.89
N ILE A 322 24.89 40.27 23.47
CA ILE A 322 25.00 41.42 24.38
C ILE A 322 25.71 41.04 25.69
N ILE A 323 25.43 39.86 26.25
CA ILE A 323 26.11 39.38 27.47
C ILE A 323 27.60 39.18 27.20
N ASN A 324 27.97 38.53 26.10
CA ASN A 324 29.38 38.35 25.73
C ASN A 324 30.09 39.68 25.44
N LEU A 325 29.38 40.68 24.91
CA LEU A 325 29.92 42.03 24.70
C LEU A 325 30.08 42.81 26.02
N SER A 326 29.26 42.53 27.03
CA SER A 326 29.30 43.18 28.35
C SER A 326 30.34 42.60 29.33
N LEU A 327 30.88 41.42 29.00
CA LEU A 327 31.92 40.73 29.76
C LEU A 327 33.34 40.97 29.21
N LEU A 328 33.45 41.79 28.16
CA LEU A 328 34.69 42.23 27.49
C LEU A 328 34.98 43.68 27.85
#